data_AF-A0A806KGV5-F1
#
_entry.id   AF-A0A806KGV5-F1
#
_cell.length_a   1.000
_cell.length_b   1.000
_cell.length_c   1.000
_cell.angle_alpha   90.00
_cell.angle_beta   90.00
_cell.angle_gamma   90.00
#
_symmetry.space_group_name_H-M   'P 1'
#
loop_
_entity.id
_entity.type
_entity.pdbx_description
1 polymer ?
#
loop_
_entity_poly.entity_id
_entity_poly.type
_entity_poly.pdbx_seq_one_letter_code
_entity_poly.pdbx_strand_id
1 'polypeptide(L)'
;MIACLIYWQIYKYIKIHLDKSAKKCYIYSIFLEIAMSRICEVTGKKGLMGNRVSHSNRKKKVRLLPNLHNKKFFIPEENRWVSLRISSQGLRIIDKKGIQTVAAELGI
;
A
#
# COMPACT_ATOMS: atom_id res chain seq x y z
N MET A 1 26.68 -35.01 -25.64
CA MET A 1 26.90 -34.68 -24.21
C MET A 1 26.72 -33.20 -23.85
N ILE A 2 26.80 -32.24 -24.80
CA ILE A 2 26.64 -30.80 -24.49
C ILE A 2 25.17 -30.35 -24.43
N ALA A 3 24.25 -30.99 -25.18
CA ALA A 3 22.82 -30.63 -25.19
C ALA A 3 22.07 -30.87 -23.87
N CYS A 4 22.53 -31.82 -23.04
CA CYS A 4 21.86 -32.19 -21.78
C CYS A 4 22.18 -31.21 -20.63
N LEU A 5 23.34 -30.57 -20.65
CA LEU A 5 23.74 -29.56 -19.64
C LEU A 5 23.04 -28.22 -19.87
N ILE A 6 22.82 -27.83 -21.13
CA ILE A 6 22.06 -26.62 -21.49
C ILE A 6 20.58 -26.80 -21.13
N TYR A 7 20.00 -27.97 -21.39
CA TYR A 7 18.64 -28.30 -20.95
C TYR A 7 18.51 -28.30 -19.41
N TRP A 8 19.49 -28.84 -18.67
CA TRP A 8 19.43 -28.82 -17.20
C TRP A 8 19.56 -27.41 -16.60
N GLN A 9 20.35 -26.52 -17.20
CA GLN A 9 20.47 -25.11 -16.78
C GLN A 9 19.21 -24.29 -17.07
N ILE A 10 18.52 -24.56 -18.19
CA ILE A 10 17.24 -23.91 -18.53
C ILE A 10 16.09 -24.39 -17.61
N TYR A 11 15.99 -25.68 -17.32
CA TYR A 11 14.90 -26.21 -16.47
C TYR A 11 15.00 -25.76 -15.01
N LYS A 12 16.21 -25.48 -14.50
CA LYS A 12 16.41 -24.92 -13.15
C LYS A 12 16.01 -23.44 -13.06
N TYR A 13 16.15 -22.69 -14.17
CA TYR A 13 15.75 -21.28 -14.24
C TYR A 13 14.22 -21.10 -14.36
N ILE A 14 13.53 -22.04 -15.00
CA ILE A 14 12.06 -21.98 -15.20
C ILE A 14 11.28 -22.29 -13.91
N LYS A 15 11.81 -23.12 -12.99
CA LYS A 15 11.06 -23.57 -11.79
C LYS A 15 10.95 -22.55 -10.65
N ILE A 16 11.61 -21.38 -10.75
CA ILE A 16 11.50 -20.29 -9.76
C ILE A 16 10.30 -19.35 -10.05
N HIS A 17 9.64 -19.48 -11.22
CA HIS A 17 8.78 -18.40 -11.72
C HIS A 17 7.25 -18.63 -11.71
N LEU A 18 6.72 -19.71 -11.15
CA LEU A 18 5.27 -20.00 -11.21
C LEU A 18 4.70 -20.44 -9.86
N ASP A 19 4.45 -19.47 -8.97
CA ASP A 19 3.27 -19.46 -8.09
C ASP A 19 2.91 -18.04 -7.61
N LYS A 20 2.79 -17.09 -8.56
CA LYS A 20 2.18 -15.76 -8.32
C LYS A 20 0.69 -15.74 -8.71
N SER A 21 -0.03 -16.86 -8.54
CA SER A 21 -1.41 -16.97 -9.08
C SER A 21 -2.46 -17.65 -8.17
N ALA A 22 -2.14 -18.04 -6.93
CA ALA A 22 -3.14 -18.69 -6.05
C ALA A 22 -3.49 -17.94 -4.75
N LYS A 23 -2.89 -16.76 -4.48
CA LYS A 23 -3.31 -15.88 -3.37
C LYS A 23 -4.28 -14.77 -3.79
N LYS A 24 -4.69 -14.78 -5.06
CA LYS A 24 -5.46 -13.72 -5.71
C LYS A 24 -6.98 -13.81 -5.51
N CYS A 25 -7.50 -14.80 -4.79
CA CYS A 25 -8.95 -14.98 -4.60
C CYS A 25 -9.47 -14.93 -3.15
N TYR A 26 -8.63 -15.07 -2.13
CA TYR A 26 -9.08 -15.01 -0.72
C TYR A 26 -8.69 -13.72 0.03
N ILE A 27 -7.95 -12.81 -0.61
CA ILE A 27 -7.59 -11.49 -0.03
C ILE A 27 -8.61 -10.40 -0.45
N TYR A 28 -9.31 -10.58 -1.57
CA TYR A 28 -10.32 -9.62 -2.04
C TYR A 28 -11.57 -9.52 -1.16
N SER A 29 -11.78 -10.45 -0.21
CA SER A 29 -12.88 -10.38 0.76
C SER A 29 -12.56 -9.56 2.02
N ILE A 30 -11.28 -9.41 2.40
CA ILE A 30 -10.84 -8.57 3.54
C ILE A 30 -10.61 -7.11 3.11
N PHE A 31 -10.26 -6.88 1.84
CA PHE A 31 -10.02 -5.54 1.30
C PHE A 31 -11.30 -4.68 1.21
N LEU A 32 -12.49 -5.29 1.19
CA LEU A 32 -13.75 -4.54 1.07
C LEU A 32 -14.20 -3.87 2.39
N GLU A 33 -13.69 -4.28 3.56
CA GLU A 33 -14.03 -3.62 4.85
C GLU A 33 -13.23 -2.33 5.09
N ILE A 34 -12.08 -2.14 4.43
CA ILE A 34 -11.28 -0.90 4.53
C ILE A 34 -11.99 0.28 3.82
N ALA A 35 -12.93 -0.03 2.91
CA ALA A 35 -13.52 0.88 1.93
C ALA A 35 -14.28 2.10 2.50
N MET A 36 -14.64 2.14 3.78
CA MET A 36 -15.28 3.32 4.41
C MET A 36 -14.46 3.99 5.53
N SER A 37 -13.38 3.36 6.00
CA SER A 37 -12.60 3.91 7.11
C SER A 37 -11.70 5.06 6.60
N ARG A 38 -11.70 6.24 7.24
CA ARG A 38 -10.80 7.36 6.89
C ARG A 38 -9.39 7.12 7.46
N ILE A 39 -8.66 6.20 6.84
CA ILE A 39 -7.31 5.78 7.24
C ILE A 39 -6.35 5.91 6.05
N CYS A 40 -5.14 6.39 6.31
CA CYS A 40 -4.07 6.39 5.30
C CYS A 40 -3.48 4.98 5.14
N GLU A 41 -3.40 4.48 3.91
CA GLU A 41 -2.93 3.11 3.63
C GLU A 41 -1.45 2.91 3.99
N VAL A 42 -0.60 3.90 3.71
CA VAL A 42 0.86 3.81 3.97
C VAL A 42 1.23 3.99 5.45
N THR A 43 0.50 4.86 6.16
CA THR A 43 0.89 5.29 7.52
C THR A 43 -0.06 4.83 8.60
N GLY A 44 -1.22 4.28 8.25
CA GLY A 44 -2.25 3.91 9.22
C GLY A 44 -2.88 5.08 9.96
N LYS A 45 -2.63 6.34 9.56
CA LYS A 45 -3.16 7.53 10.27
C LYS A 45 -4.67 7.51 10.35
N LYS A 46 -5.21 7.58 11.56
CA LYS A 46 -6.65 7.63 11.85
C LYS A 46 -7.05 9.01 12.37
N GLY A 47 -8.35 9.27 12.33
CA GLY A 47 -8.91 10.47 12.96
C GLY A 47 -8.69 10.45 14.47
N LEU A 48 -8.34 11.60 15.02
CA LEU A 48 -8.14 11.79 16.47
C LEU A 48 -9.36 12.47 17.09
N MET A 49 -9.60 12.22 18.37
CA MET A 49 -10.56 12.99 19.16
C MET A 49 -9.85 14.15 19.83
N GLY A 50 -10.39 15.36 19.68
CA GLY A 50 -9.85 16.57 20.29
C GLY A 50 -10.95 17.51 20.76
N ASN A 51 -10.56 18.69 21.25
CA ASN A 51 -11.48 19.74 21.66
C ASN A 51 -11.25 20.99 20.80
N ARG A 52 -12.34 21.61 20.32
CA ARG A 52 -12.31 23.01 19.89
C ARG A 52 -12.49 23.87 21.13
N VAL A 53 -11.50 24.72 21.42
CA VAL A 53 -11.48 25.60 22.60
C VAL A 53 -11.75 27.03 22.15
N SER A 54 -12.72 27.72 22.77
CA SER A 54 -12.95 29.15 22.52
C SER A 54 -11.94 30.02 23.28
N HIS A 55 -11.89 31.31 22.95
CA HIS A 55 -11.11 32.29 23.73
C HIS A 55 -11.50 32.31 25.22
N SER A 56 -12.80 32.09 25.51
CA SER A 56 -13.34 31.90 26.86
C SER A 56 -13.14 30.49 27.45
N ASN A 57 -12.29 29.65 26.85
CA ASN A 57 -12.00 28.28 27.26
C ASN A 57 -13.18 27.30 27.29
N ARG A 58 -14.26 27.58 26.54
CA ARG A 58 -15.35 26.61 26.35
C ARG A 58 -14.89 25.49 25.41
N LYS A 59 -14.92 24.25 25.89
CA LYS A 59 -14.43 23.07 25.16
C LYS A 59 -15.59 22.31 24.51
N LYS A 60 -15.55 22.12 23.19
CA LYS A 60 -16.47 21.24 22.45
C LYS A 60 -15.68 20.08 21.85
N LYS A 61 -16.10 18.83 22.13
CA LYS A 61 -15.49 17.64 21.53
C LYS A 61 -15.69 17.63 20.01
N VAL A 62 -14.62 17.40 19.26
CA VAL A 62 -14.62 17.34 17.80
C VAL A 62 -13.70 16.21 17.31
N ARG A 63 -14.01 15.66 16.14
CA ARG A 63 -13.14 14.72 15.43
C ARG A 63 -12.19 15.49 14.52
N LEU A 64 -10.89 15.28 14.71
CA LEU A 64 -9.83 15.78 13.83
C LEU A 64 -9.55 14.74 12.75
N LEU A 65 -9.96 15.03 11.52
CA LEU A 65 -9.82 14.11 10.39
C LEU A 65 -8.45 14.25 9.71
N PRO A 66 -7.86 13.14 9.24
CA PRO A 66 -6.65 13.21 8.43
C PRO A 66 -6.93 13.78 7.04
N ASN A 67 -6.00 14.59 6.52
CA ASN A 67 -6.03 15.11 5.16
C ASN A 67 -5.65 13.99 4.16
N LEU A 68 -6.63 13.26 3.65
CA LEU A 68 -6.46 12.12 2.75
C LEU A 68 -6.71 12.54 1.30
N HIS A 69 -5.80 12.14 0.40
CA HIS A 69 -5.87 12.38 -1.05
C HIS A 69 -5.77 11.07 -1.80
N ASN A 70 -6.53 10.94 -2.88
CA ASN A 70 -6.41 9.79 -3.79
C ASN A 70 -5.36 10.13 -4.84
N LYS A 71 -4.23 9.41 -4.85
CA LYS A 71 -3.16 9.60 -5.83
C LYS A 71 -2.79 8.28 -6.50
N LYS A 72 -2.38 8.37 -7.76
CA LYS A 72 -1.91 7.23 -8.55
C LYS A 72 -0.38 7.23 -8.59
N PHE A 73 0.21 6.06 -8.42
CA PHE A 73 1.65 5.84 -8.55
C PHE A 73 1.90 4.77 -9.59
N PHE A 74 2.96 4.94 -10.35
CA PHE A 74 3.41 3.96 -11.34
C PHE A 74 4.48 3.07 -10.71
N ILE A 75 4.30 1.75 -10.80
CA ILE A 75 5.29 0.78 -10.34
C ILE A 75 6.01 0.23 -11.58
N PRO A 76 7.31 0.48 -11.75
CA PRO A 76 8.04 0.05 -12.94
C PRO A 76 8.24 -1.47 -13.02
N GLU A 77 8.35 -2.17 -11.88
CA GLU A 77 8.60 -3.62 -11.85
C GLU A 77 7.43 -4.45 -12.36
N GLU A 78 6.22 -3.97 -12.12
CA GLU A 78 4.97 -4.66 -12.46
C GLU A 78 4.23 -3.97 -13.62
N ASN A 79 4.81 -2.88 -14.14
CA ASN A 79 4.26 -2.06 -15.22
C ASN A 79 2.77 -1.73 -15.02
N ARG A 80 2.40 -1.30 -13.81
CA ARG A 80 1.00 -0.99 -13.46
C ARG A 80 0.87 0.29 -12.65
N TRP A 81 -0.34 0.83 -12.70
CA TRP A 81 -0.76 1.97 -11.88
C TRP A 81 -1.46 1.49 -10.63
N VAL A 82 -1.02 1.97 -9.47
CA VAL A 82 -1.66 1.72 -8.18
C VAL A 82 -2.27 3.01 -7.67
N SER A 83 -3.56 2.96 -7.34
CA SER A 83 -4.26 4.08 -6.70
C SER A 83 -4.25 3.87 -5.20
N LEU A 84 -3.72 4.85 -4.47
CA LEU A 84 -3.62 4.80 -3.01
C LEU A 84 -4.30 6.02 -2.38
N ARG A 85 -4.92 5.83 -1.22
CA ARG A 85 -5.41 6.93 -0.39
C ARG A 85 -4.37 7.33 0.64
N ILE A 86 -3.76 8.48 0.43
CA ILE A 86 -2.55 8.88 1.12
C ILE A 86 -2.71 10.21 1.84
N SER A 87 -2.13 10.28 3.04
CA SER A 87 -1.95 11.53 3.78
C SER A 87 -0.66 12.23 3.37
N SER A 88 -0.53 13.53 3.65
CA SER A 88 0.70 14.29 3.33
C SER A 88 1.98 13.69 3.92
N GLN A 89 1.91 13.00 5.07
CA GLN A 89 3.07 12.29 5.61
C GLN A 89 3.37 11.00 4.83
N GLY A 90 2.34 10.30 4.35
CA GLY A 90 2.53 9.13 3.50
C GLY A 90 3.24 9.50 2.19
N LEU A 91 2.93 10.66 1.60
CA LEU A 91 3.66 11.16 0.42
C LEU A 91 5.15 11.32 0.72
N ARG A 92 5.50 12.00 1.82
CA ARG A 92 6.90 12.20 2.22
C ARG A 92 7.66 10.87 2.44
N ILE A 93 6.98 9.84 2.93
CA ILE A 93 7.59 8.52 3.13
C ILE A 93 7.82 7.83 1.78
N ILE A 94 6.85 7.88 0.87
CA ILE A 94 6.99 7.35 -0.49
C ILE A 94 8.17 8.03 -1.19
N ASP A 95 8.25 9.37 -1.10
CA ASP A 95 9.33 10.14 -1.73
C ASP A 95 10.71 9.75 -1.16
N LYS A 96 10.78 9.43 0.14
CA LYS A 96 12.04 9.05 0.82
C LYS A 96 12.46 7.60 0.59
N LYS A 97 11.52 6.64 0.68
CA LYS A 97 11.79 5.19 0.61
C LYS A 97 11.68 4.61 -0.81
N GLY A 98 11.03 5.34 -1.72
CA GLY A 98 10.62 4.83 -3.02
C GLY A 98 9.32 4.03 -2.95
N ILE A 99 8.58 3.99 -4.07
CA ILE A 99 7.29 3.31 -4.16
C ILE A 99 7.40 1.79 -4.06
N GLN A 100 8.50 1.20 -4.55
CA GLN A 100 8.74 -0.25 -4.55
C GLN A 100 8.80 -0.83 -3.13
N THR A 101 9.61 -0.21 -2.27
CA THR A 101 9.76 -0.61 -0.86
C THR A 101 8.43 -0.56 -0.12
N VAL A 102 7.66 0.52 -0.34
CA VAL A 102 6.36 0.71 0.31
C VAL A 102 5.31 -0.27 -0.21
N ALA A 103 5.31 -0.57 -1.51
CA ALA A 103 4.42 -1.58 -2.08
C ALA A 103 4.71 -2.97 -1.50
N ALA A 104 5.99 -3.35 -1.37
CA ALA A 104 6.40 -4.59 -0.73
C ALA A 104 5.99 -4.67 0.75
N GLU A 105 6.15 -3.58 1.51
CA GLU A 105 5.69 -3.48 2.91
C GLU A 105 4.17 -3.69 3.05
N LEU A 106 3.39 -3.24 2.05
CA LEU A 106 1.94 -3.37 2.01
C LEU A 106 1.47 -4.72 1.42
N GLY A 107 2.37 -5.52 0.85
CA GLY A 107 2.03 -6.76 0.15
C GLY A 107 1.24 -6.54 -1.14
N ILE A 108 1.43 -5.37 -1.77
CA ILE A 108 0.76 -4.95 -3.01
C ILE A 108 1.64 -5.29 -4.21
#